data_AF-A0A2R6J1S9-F1
#
_entry.id   AF-A0A2R6J1S9-F1
#
_cell.length_a   1.000
_cell.length_b   1.000
_cell.length_c   1.000
_cell.angle_alpha   90.00
_cell.angle_beta   90.00
_cell.angle_gamma   90.00
#
_symmetry.space_group_name_H-M   'P 1'
#
loop_
_entity.id
_entity.type
_entity.pdbx_description
1 polymer ?
#
loop_
_entity_poly.entity_id
_entity_poly.type
_entity_poly.pdbx_seq_one_letter_code
_entity_poly.pdbx_strand_id
1 'polypeptide(L)' 'GVEPSYEFTGGDRGWTGDVPRMRLSVEKLSGLGFEPENSSDEAVRRAARELLEADLG' A
#
# COMPACT_ATOMS: atom_id res chain seq x y z
N GLY A 1 20.08 -24.85 1.79
CA GLY A 1 19.18 -23.89 1.13
C GLY A 1 20.02 -22.89 0.37
N VAL A 2 19.49 -22.29 -0.69
CA VAL A 2 20.16 -21.17 -1.35
C VAL A 2 19.75 -19.87 -0.66
N GLU A 3 20.71 -18.96 -0.53
CA GLU A 3 20.53 -17.65 0.09
C GLU A 3 20.67 -16.59 -1.02
N PRO A 4 19.57 -16.23 -1.69
CA PRO A 4 19.63 -15.34 -2.84
C PRO A 4 19.94 -13.90 -2.39
N SER A 5 20.79 -13.22 -3.17
CA SER A 5 20.97 -11.78 -3.05
C SER A 5 19.81 -11.05 -3.73
N TYR A 6 19.11 -10.20 -2.98
CA TYR A 6 18.11 -9.30 -3.54
C TYR A 6 18.78 -7.99 -3.93
N GLU A 7 18.70 -7.63 -5.21
CA GLU A 7 19.15 -6.33 -5.72
C GLU A 7 17.92 -5.57 -6.22
N PHE A 8 17.61 -4.46 -5.57
CA PHE A 8 16.50 -3.59 -5.96
C PHE A 8 17.02 -2.58 -6.98
N THR A 9 16.53 -2.65 -8.21
CA THR A 9 16.98 -1.79 -9.32
C THR A 9 16.31 -0.41 -9.35
N GLY A 10 15.50 -0.07 -8.34
CA GLY A 10 14.74 1.19 -8.28
C GLY A 10 15.58 2.35 -7.73
N GLY A 11 15.44 3.53 -8.34
CA GLY A 11 15.94 4.79 -7.77
C GLY A 11 14.97 5.42 -6.78
N ASP A 12 15.12 6.71 -6.47
CA ASP A 12 14.26 7.44 -5.51
C ASP A 12 12.77 7.59 -5.97
N ARG A 13 12.42 7.08 -7.16
CA ARG A 13 11.07 7.07 -7.76
C ARG A 13 10.93 5.95 -8.81
N GLY A 14 9.70 5.56 -9.14
CA GLY A 14 9.43 4.54 -10.17
C GLY A 14 9.57 5.05 -11.61
N TRP A 15 8.82 6.08 -11.98
CA TRP A 15 8.79 6.65 -13.34
C TRP A 15 8.65 8.18 -13.36
N THR A 16 8.86 8.81 -14.52
CA THR A 16 8.64 10.26 -14.70
C THR A 16 7.18 10.61 -14.42
N GLY A 17 6.95 11.46 -13.42
CA GLY A 17 5.63 11.83 -12.92
C GLY A 17 5.23 11.17 -11.59
N ASP A 18 5.89 10.09 -11.19
CA ASP A 18 5.63 9.41 -9.91
C ASP A 18 5.99 10.28 -8.69
N VAL A 19 5.16 10.25 -7.64
CA VAL A 19 5.35 11.02 -6.41
C VAL A 19 5.78 10.06 -5.29
N PRO A 20 7.04 10.11 -4.81
CA PRO A 20 7.58 9.09 -3.89
C PRO A 20 6.82 8.92 -2.57
N ARG A 21 6.17 9.99 -2.09
CA ARG A 21 5.33 9.96 -0.88
C ARG A 21 4.10 10.81 -1.10
N MET A 22 2.94 10.17 -1.09
CA MET A 22 1.64 10.83 -1.21
C MET A 22 0.80 10.56 0.03
N ARG A 23 0.27 11.62 0.64
CA ARG A 23 -0.68 11.58 1.75
C ARG A 23 -1.65 12.74 1.60
N LEU A 24 -2.95 12.47 1.69
CA LEU A 24 -3.99 13.49 1.67
C LEU A 24 -4.49 13.76 3.09
N SER A 25 -4.82 15.00 3.40
CA SER A 25 -5.50 15.33 4.65
C SER A 25 -6.88 14.71 4.67
N VAL A 26 -7.22 14.03 5.77
CA VAL A 26 -8.54 13.45 6.03
C VAL A 26 -9.41 14.34 6.92
N GLU A 27 -8.93 15.52 7.33
CA GLU A 27 -9.60 16.39 8.32
C GLU A 27 -11.04 16.73 7.94
N LYS A 28 -11.33 16.95 6.64
CA LYS A 28 -12.70 17.21 6.17
C LYS A 28 -13.62 16.01 6.35
N LEU A 29 -13.12 14.80 6.10
CA LEU A 29 -13.88 13.56 6.29
C LEU A 29 -14.09 13.31 7.79
N SER A 30 -13.05 13.46 8.60
CA SER A 30 -13.16 13.36 10.06
C SER A 30 -14.13 14.38 10.65
N GLY A 31 -14.21 15.59 10.09
CA GLY A 31 -15.21 16.60 10.45
C GLY A 31 -16.66 16.20 10.15
N LEU A 32 -16.88 15.22 9.25
CA LEU A 32 -18.17 14.61 8.97
C LEU A 32 -18.42 13.34 9.81
N GLY A 33 -17.52 13.00 10.73
CA GLY A 33 -17.60 11.83 11.59
C GLY A 33 -17.06 10.54 10.96
N PHE A 34 -16.35 10.62 9.82
CA PHE A 34 -15.68 9.46 9.24
C PHE A 34 -14.42 9.10 10.03
N GLU A 35 -14.27 7.82 10.35
CA GLU A 35 -13.06 7.24 10.95
C GLU A 35 -12.62 6.04 10.12
N PRO A 36 -11.36 5.97 9.65
CA PRO A 36 -10.86 4.81 8.93
C PRO A 36 -10.80 3.57 9.84
N GLU A 37 -11.38 2.47 9.36
CA GLU A 37 -11.38 1.19 10.09
C GLU A 37 -10.00 0.50 10.10
N ASN A 38 -9.13 0.85 9.16
CA ASN A 38 -7.83 0.23 8.98
C ASN A 38 -6.73 1.28 8.79
N SER A 39 -5.55 1.00 9.33
CA SER A 39 -4.32 1.64 8.91
C SER A 39 -3.96 1.25 7.47
N SER A 40 -3.09 2.03 6.80
CA SER A 40 -2.63 1.69 5.44
C SER A 40 -2.03 0.29 5.35
N ASP A 41 -1.23 -0.12 6.34
CA ASP A 41 -0.59 -1.43 6.33
C ASP A 41 -1.61 -2.57 6.49
N GLU A 42 -2.63 -2.39 7.31
CA GLU A 42 -3.72 -3.36 7.48
C GLU A 42 -4.57 -3.48 6.22
N ALA A 43 -4.92 -2.34 5.60
CA ALA A 43 -5.69 -2.31 4.36
C ALA A 43 -4.96 -3.03 3.22
N VAL A 44 -3.64 -2.79 3.05
CA VAL A 44 -2.82 -3.49 2.05
C VAL A 44 -2.76 -4.99 2.33
N ARG A 45 -2.52 -5.39 3.59
CA ARG A 45 -2.49 -6.81 3.97
C ARG A 45 -3.82 -7.52 3.73
N ARG A 46 -4.95 -6.83 3.99
CA ARG A 46 -6.29 -7.36 3.73
C ARG A 46 -6.51 -7.57 2.23
N ALA A 47 -6.27 -6.53 1.42
CA ALA A 47 -6.47 -6.60 -0.03
C ALA A 47 -5.60 -7.70 -0.67
N ALA A 48 -4.35 -7.85 -0.24
CA ALA A 48 -3.48 -8.92 -0.72
C ALA A 48 -4.03 -10.32 -0.41
N ARG A 49 -4.62 -10.54 0.78
CA ARG A 49 -5.24 -11.83 1.13
C ARG A 49 -6.50 -12.08 0.31
N GLU A 50 -7.36 -11.08 0.16
CA GLU A 50 -8.58 -11.20 -0.63
C GLU A 50 -8.28 -11.54 -2.10
N LEU A 51 -7.21 -10.97 -2.68
CA LEU A 51 -6.76 -11.33 -4.03
C LEU A 51 -6.24 -12.76 -4.12
N LEU A 52 -5.47 -13.23 -3.13
CA LEU A 52 -4.99 -14.61 -3.09
C LEU A 52 -6.14 -15.61 -2.97
N GLU A 53 -7.14 -15.30 -2.14
CA GLU A 53 -8.33 -16.12 -2.00
C GLU A 53 -9.15 -16.16 -3.30
N ALA A 54 -9.25 -15.03 -4.02
CA ALA A 54 -9.96 -14.94 -5.29
C ALA A 54 -9.25 -15.69 -6.44
N ASP A 55 -7.93 -15.79 -6.44
CA ASP A 55 -7.15 -16.48 -7.48
C ASP A 55 -7.02 -18.00 -7.23
N LEU A 56 -7.12 -18.42 -5.96
CA LEU A 56 -7.02 -19.83 -5.54
C LEU A 56 -8.37 -20.55 -5.41
N GLY A 57 -9.49 -19.82 -5.50
CA GLY A 57 -10.86 -20.36 -5.46
C GLY A 57 -11.42 -20.64 -6.85
#